data_AF-A0A367K516-F1
#
_entry.id   AF-A0A367K516-F1
#
_cell.length_a   1.000
_cell.length_b   1.000
_cell.length_c   1.000
_cell.angle_alpha   90.00
_cell.angle_beta   90.00
_cell.angle_gamma   90.00
#
_symmetry.space_group_name_H-M   'P 1'
#
loop_
_entity.id
_entity.type
_entity.pdbx_description
1 polymer ?
#
loop_
_entity_poly.entity_id
_entity_poly.type
_entity_poly.pdbx_seq_one_letter_code
_entity_poly.pdbx_strand_id
1 'polypeptide(L)'
;MYKIVFKLLVLSYLIALVYAGCGVTFESKDGHHKCYGKNNDDCRRVAQHSKDKNVCKSYEQHSARGYRAKDCDDSDKMRHICQQHGCEYEH
;
A
#
# COMPACT_ATOMS: atom_id res chain seq x y z
N MET A 1 -24.59 29.86 3.10
CA MET A 1 -23.72 28.98 3.91
C MET A 1 -23.45 27.62 3.26
N TYR A 2 -24.47 26.92 2.72
CA TYR A 2 -24.30 25.56 2.14
C TYR A 2 -23.24 25.45 1.02
N LYS A 3 -23.11 26.46 0.16
CA LYS A 3 -22.12 26.49 -0.94
C LYS A 3 -20.66 26.51 -0.46
N ILE A 4 -20.38 27.06 0.72
CA ILE A 4 -19.01 27.13 1.28
C ILE A 4 -18.65 25.79 1.91
N VAL A 5 -19.57 25.20 2.65
CA VAL A 5 -19.41 23.86 3.25
C VAL A 5 -19.18 22.81 2.16
N PHE A 6 -19.95 22.87 1.07
CA PHE A 6 -19.77 21.96 -0.06
C PHE A 6 -18.37 22.08 -0.70
N LYS A 7 -17.87 23.31 -0.88
CA LYS A 7 -16.51 23.53 -1.42
C LYS A 7 -15.43 22.98 -0.50
N LEU A 8 -15.59 23.13 0.82
CA LEU A 8 -14.66 22.58 1.80
C LEU A 8 -14.67 21.04 1.80
N LEU A 9 -15.85 20.43 1.68
CA LEU A 9 -15.97 18.97 1.57
C LEU A 9 -15.28 18.44 0.31
N VAL A 10 -15.50 19.07 -0.85
CA VAL A 10 -14.83 18.70 -2.10
C VAL A 10 -13.31 18.86 -1.97
N LEU A 11 -12.84 19.94 -1.35
CA LEU A 11 -11.40 20.15 -1.13
C LEU A 11 -10.81 19.08 -0.21
N SER A 12 -11.47 18.75 0.90
CA SER A 12 -11.03 17.69 1.81
C SER A 12 -11.02 16.31 1.14
N TYR A 13 -12.00 16.05 0.26
CA TYR A 13 -12.07 14.80 -0.51
C TYR A 13 -10.93 14.71 -1.54
N LEU A 14 -10.62 15.81 -2.22
CA LEU A 14 -9.48 15.85 -3.14
C LEU A 14 -8.15 15.66 -2.41
N ILE A 15 -7.99 16.26 -1.23
CA ILE A 15 -6.82 16.02 -0.38
C ILE A 15 -6.77 14.55 0.05
N ALA A 16 -7.88 13.95 0.47
CA ALA A 16 -7.96 12.54 0.81
C ALA A 16 -7.63 11.61 -0.38
N LEU A 17 -8.00 11.99 -1.62
CA LEU A 17 -7.62 11.27 -2.83
C LEU A 17 -6.14 11.40 -3.18
N VAL A 18 -5.49 12.50 -2.80
CA VAL A 18 -4.03 12.65 -2.89
C VAL A 18 -3.33 11.80 -1.84
N TYR A 19 -3.92 11.68 -0.65
CA TYR A 19 -3.48 10.81 0.45
C TYR A 19 -3.97 9.37 0.34
N ALA A 20 -4.73 9.01 -0.70
CA ALA A 20 -4.94 7.63 -1.11
C ALA A 20 -3.61 7.13 -1.68
N GLY A 21 -2.69 6.88 -0.75
CA GLY A 21 -1.31 6.52 -0.98
C GLY A 21 -1.24 5.25 -1.80
N CYS A 22 -0.12 5.09 -2.48
CA CYS A 22 0.11 3.84 -3.16
C CYS A 22 0.23 2.74 -2.10
N GLY A 23 -0.47 1.62 -2.30
CA GLY A 23 -0.59 0.56 -1.31
C GLY A 23 -0.12 -0.78 -1.85
N VAL A 24 0.69 -1.54 -1.10
CA VAL A 24 0.93 -2.97 -1.34
C VAL A 24 0.17 -3.75 -0.29
N THR A 25 -0.88 -4.47 -0.69
CA THR A 25 -1.56 -5.42 0.20
C THR A 25 -0.88 -6.77 0.09
N PHE A 26 -0.25 -7.24 1.15
CA PHE A 26 0.25 -8.60 1.27
C PHE A 26 -0.83 -9.52 1.84
N GLU A 27 -1.03 -10.66 1.22
CA GLU A 27 -1.93 -11.70 1.69
C GLU A 27 -1.10 -12.87 2.21
N SER A 28 -1.18 -13.06 3.52
CA SER A 28 -0.50 -14.13 4.22
C SER A 28 -1.52 -15.01 4.96
N LYS A 29 -1.05 -16.15 5.45
CA LYS A 29 -1.85 -17.08 6.26
C LYS A 29 -2.35 -16.47 7.57
N ASP A 30 -1.64 -15.48 8.12
CA ASP A 30 -1.97 -14.77 9.35
C ASP A 30 -2.88 -13.55 9.13
N GLY A 31 -3.14 -13.17 7.88
CA GLY A 31 -4.06 -12.09 7.53
C GLY A 31 -3.60 -11.25 6.36
N HIS A 32 -4.30 -10.13 6.16
CA HIS A 32 -3.89 -9.10 5.21
C HIS A 32 -2.97 -8.12 5.91
N HIS A 33 -1.91 -7.70 5.24
CA HIS A 33 -1.01 -6.66 5.72
C HIS A 33 -0.87 -5.61 4.63
N LYS A 34 -0.78 -4.34 4.97
CA LYS A 34 -0.67 -3.26 3.99
C LYS A 34 0.60 -2.47 4.19
N CYS A 35 1.26 -2.21 3.09
CA CYS A 35 2.35 -1.26 2.96
C CYS A 35 1.82 -0.01 2.29
N TYR A 36 1.93 1.15 2.92
CA TYR A 36 1.63 2.42 2.25
C TYR A 36 2.93 3.12 1.91
N GLY A 37 3.22 3.22 0.61
CA GLY A 37 4.35 3.98 0.12
C GLY A 37 3.95 5.39 -0.23
N LYS A 38 4.92 6.30 -0.20
CA LYS A 38 4.71 7.71 -0.55
C LYS A 38 4.32 7.86 -2.03
N ASN A 39 4.94 7.05 -2.89
CA ASN A 39 4.79 7.12 -4.35
C ASN A 39 4.49 5.74 -4.95
N ASN A 40 3.93 5.74 -6.18
CA ASN A 40 3.62 4.51 -6.92
C ASN A 40 4.83 3.61 -7.18
N ASP A 41 5.96 4.21 -7.57
CA ASP A 41 7.18 3.46 -7.85
C ASP A 41 7.74 2.78 -6.61
N ASP A 42 7.62 3.40 -5.44
CA ASP A 42 8.08 2.82 -4.19
C ASP A 42 7.28 1.56 -3.85
N CYS A 43 5.97 1.59 -4.01
CA CYS A 43 5.11 0.42 -3.78
C CYS A 43 5.35 -0.69 -4.80
N ARG A 44 5.59 -0.34 -6.07
CA ARG A 44 5.99 -1.31 -7.08
C ARG A 44 7.29 -2.00 -6.68
N ARG A 45 8.30 -1.23 -6.23
CA ARG A 45 9.57 -1.79 -5.76
C ARG A 45 9.37 -2.67 -4.53
N VAL A 46 8.54 -2.28 -3.57
CA VAL A 46 8.22 -3.09 -2.39
C VAL A 46 7.61 -4.43 -2.79
N ALA A 47 6.61 -4.42 -3.67
CA ALA A 47 5.94 -5.63 -4.15
C ALA A 47 6.89 -6.55 -4.95
N GLN A 48 7.82 -5.95 -5.71
CA GLN A 48 8.83 -6.72 -6.43
C GLN A 48 9.93 -7.25 -5.50
N HIS A 49 10.34 -6.46 -4.52
CA HIS A 49 11.35 -6.85 -3.54
C HIS A 49 10.86 -8.01 -2.66
N SER A 50 9.57 -8.02 -2.29
CA SER A 50 8.98 -9.15 -1.55
C SER A 50 8.99 -10.44 -2.37
N LYS A 51 8.81 -10.35 -3.69
CA LYS A 51 8.99 -11.49 -4.60
C LYS A 51 10.46 -11.92 -4.70
N ASP A 52 11.37 -10.98 -4.92
CA ASP A 52 12.81 -11.26 -5.09
C ASP A 52 13.43 -11.91 -3.84
N LYS A 53 12.91 -11.57 -2.65
CA LYS A 53 13.30 -12.18 -1.37
C LYS A 53 12.60 -13.51 -1.07
N ASN A 54 11.79 -14.04 -2.01
CA ASN A 54 10.92 -15.20 -1.80
C ASN A 54 10.00 -15.06 -0.59
N VAL A 55 9.60 -13.83 -0.22
CA VAL A 55 8.64 -13.59 0.87
C VAL A 55 7.21 -13.75 0.38
N CYS A 56 6.93 -13.41 -0.88
CA CYS A 56 5.64 -13.64 -1.52
C CYS A 56 5.83 -14.35 -2.86
N LYS A 57 4.94 -15.28 -3.21
CA LYS A 57 5.05 -16.03 -4.47
C LYS A 57 4.72 -15.19 -5.69
N SER A 58 3.77 -14.27 -5.55
CA SER A 58 3.32 -13.43 -6.66
C SER A 58 2.86 -12.06 -6.19
N TYR A 59 2.86 -11.10 -7.10
CA TYR A 59 2.16 -9.84 -6.92
C TYR A 59 1.45 -9.45 -8.21
N GLU A 60 0.29 -8.83 -8.08
CA GLU A 60 -0.52 -8.31 -9.16
C GLU A 60 -0.85 -6.83 -8.93
N GLN A 61 -1.18 -6.12 -10.00
CA GLN A 61 -1.69 -4.76 -9.88
C GLN A 61 -3.15 -4.82 -9.39
N HIS A 62 -3.42 -4.27 -8.21
CA HIS A 62 -4.74 -4.26 -7.59
C HIS A 62 -5.54 -2.99 -7.93
N SER A 63 -4.86 -1.87 -8.14
CA SER A 63 -5.47 -0.62 -8.59
C SER A 63 -4.49 0.22 -9.41
N ALA A 64 -4.94 1.36 -9.92
CA ALA A 64 -4.07 2.32 -10.61
C ALA A 64 -2.87 2.77 -9.75
N ARG A 65 -2.98 2.65 -8.42
CA ARG A 65 -1.96 3.00 -7.44
C ARG A 65 -1.85 1.93 -6.38
N GLY A 66 -1.97 0.65 -6.72
CA GLY A 66 -1.93 -0.38 -5.68
C GLY A 66 -1.52 -1.73 -6.24
N TYR A 67 -0.76 -2.46 -5.43
CA TYR A 67 -0.30 -3.82 -5.70
C TYR A 67 -0.86 -4.75 -4.66
N ARG A 68 -1.10 -5.99 -5.04
CA ARG A 68 -1.51 -7.06 -4.14
C ARG A 68 -0.51 -8.19 -4.28
N ALA A 69 0.25 -8.48 -3.23
CA ALA A 69 1.14 -9.61 -3.14
C ALA A 69 0.40 -10.79 -2.48
N LYS A 70 0.46 -11.96 -3.10
CA LYS A 70 -0.26 -13.18 -2.68
C LYS A 70 0.70 -14.27 -2.23
N ASP A 71 0.17 -15.15 -1.40
CA ASP A 71 0.91 -16.28 -0.80
C ASP A 71 2.20 -15.81 -0.13
N CYS A 72 2.07 -14.82 0.75
CA CYS A 72 3.16 -14.29 1.53
C CYS A 72 3.41 -15.13 2.79
N ASP A 73 4.67 -15.24 3.20
CA ASP A 73 5.14 -15.95 4.39
C ASP A 73 4.97 -15.08 5.67
N ASP A 74 6.02 -14.88 6.47
CA ASP A 74 5.91 -14.22 7.78
C ASP A 74 5.65 -12.70 7.70
N SER A 75 4.71 -12.22 8.52
CA SER A 75 4.39 -10.80 8.68
C SER A 75 5.58 -9.95 9.11
N ASP A 76 6.50 -10.49 9.90
CA ASP A 76 7.76 -9.81 10.25
C ASP A 76 8.62 -9.49 9.02
N LYS A 77 8.66 -10.39 8.03
CA LYS A 77 9.42 -10.15 6.79
C LYS A 77 8.74 -9.09 5.93
N MET A 78 7.42 -9.13 5.82
CA MET A 78 6.64 -8.11 5.10
C MET A 78 6.83 -6.73 5.72
N ARG A 79 6.74 -6.64 7.06
CA ARG A 79 7.00 -5.42 7.81
C ARG A 79 8.41 -4.89 7.58
N HIS A 80 9.41 -5.78 7.62
CA HIS A 80 10.80 -5.38 7.38
C HIS A 80 10.99 -4.81 5.97
N ILE A 81 10.41 -5.44 4.95
CA ILE A 81 10.46 -4.94 3.56
C ILE A 81 9.83 -3.56 3.46
N CYS A 82 8.67 -3.33 4.07
CA CYS A 82 8.03 -2.01 4.11
C CYS A 82 8.92 -0.94 4.74
N GLN A 83 9.50 -1.25 5.90
CA GLN A 83 10.37 -0.32 6.63
C GLN A 83 11.67 -0.02 5.86
N GLN A 84 12.26 -1.01 5.19
CA GLN A 84 13.45 -0.81 4.34
C GLN A 84 13.21 0.19 3.20
N HIS A 85 11.96 0.25 2.71
CA HIS A 85 11.57 1.20 1.68
C HIS A 85 10.93 2.47 2.25
N GLY A 86 11.00 2.70 3.56
CA GLY A 86 10.44 3.89 4.22
C GLY A 86 8.91 4.00 4.09
N CYS A 87 8.23 2.87 3.93
CA CYS A 87 6.78 2.78 3.80
C CYS A 87 6.13 2.50 5.17
N GLU A 88 4.91 2.98 5.36
CA GLU A 88 4.14 2.69 6.57
C GLU A 88 3.55 1.27 6.49
N TYR A 89 3.49 0.58 7.62
CA TYR A 89 3.00 -0.79 7.72
C TYR A 89 1.75 -0.85 8.61
N GLU A 90 0.69 -1.45 8.10
CA GLU A 90 -0.59 -1.69 8.79
C GLU A 90 -0.88 -3.20 8.72
N HIS A 91 -1.26 -3.80 9.85
CA HIS A 91 -1.80 -5.16 9.91
C HIS A 91 -3.33 -5.06 9.95
#